data_AF-U4LDZ3-F1
#
_entry.id   AF-U4LDZ3-F1
#
_cell.length_a   1.000
_cell.length_b   1.000
_cell.length_c   1.000
_cell.angle_alpha   90.00
_cell.angle_beta   90.00
_cell.angle_gamma   90.00
#
_symmetry.space_group_name_H-M   'P 1'
#
loop_
_entity.id
_entity.type
_entity.pdbx_description
1 polymer ?
#
loop_
_entity_poly.entity_id
_entity_poly.type
_entity_poly.pdbx_seq_one_letter_code
_entity_poly.pdbx_strand_id
1 'polypeptide(L)' 'MPTDEKEQDRLDLHHEIMRLAWENELHIAPLTEPHRILDVGTGTGIWAIEMADKFPTAEVVGTNLRPIQPN' A
#
# COMPACT_ATOMS: atom_id res chain seq x y z
N MET A 1 13.12 9.34 -14.40
CA MET A 1 13.20 10.07 -13.11
C MET A 1 12.43 9.26 -12.07
N PRO A 2 12.80 9.27 -10.77
CA PRO A 2 12.36 8.29 -9.76
C PRO A 2 10.86 8.31 -9.41
N THR A 3 10.05 9.07 -10.13
CA THR A 3 8.61 9.24 -9.95
C THR A 3 7.87 9.27 -11.30
N ASP A 4 8.54 8.85 -12.38
CA ASP A 4 7.89 8.71 -13.68
C ASP A 4 6.94 7.50 -13.70
N GLU A 5 6.09 7.41 -14.72
CA GLU A 5 5.12 6.32 -14.87
C GLU A 5 5.78 4.94 -14.80
N LYS A 6 6.98 4.80 -15.37
CA LYS A 6 7.72 3.55 -15.34
C LYS A 6 8.07 3.11 -13.91
N GLU A 7 8.44 4.03 -13.03
CA GLU A 7 8.65 3.71 -11.62
C GLU A 7 7.35 3.41 -10.87
N GLN A 8 6.23 4.02 -11.25
CA GLN A 8 4.91 3.68 -10.69
C GLN A 8 4.50 2.26 -11.10
N ASP A 9 4.59 1.93 -12.40
CA ASP A 9 4.34 0.58 -12.91
C ASP A 9 5.21 -0.48 -12.20
N ARG A 10 6.47 -0.12 -11.93
CA ARG A 10 7.40 -1.00 -11.19
C ARG A 10 6.95 -1.23 -9.75
N LEU A 11 6.42 -0.20 -9.07
CA LEU A 11 5.89 -0.31 -7.71
C LEU A 11 4.60 -1.11 -7.67
N ASP A 12 3.72 -0.94 -8.65
CA ASP A 12 2.46 -1.69 -8.74
C ASP A 12 2.72 -3.16 -9.03
N LEU A 13 3.66 -3.48 -9.94
CA LEU A 13 4.13 -4.85 -10.14
C LEU A 13 4.74 -5.44 -8.87
N HIS A 14 5.50 -4.64 -8.10
CA HIS A 14 6.07 -5.09 -6.84
C HIS A 14 4.98 -5.43 -5.82
N HIS A 15 3.92 -4.63 -5.73
CA HIS A 15 2.77 -4.91 -4.88
C HIS A 15 2.11 -6.26 -5.25
N GLU A 16 1.86 -6.50 -6.54
CA GLU A 16 1.25 -7.77 -6.99
C GLU A 16 2.16 -8.99 -6.74
N ILE A 17 3.48 -8.85 -6.97
CA ILE A 17 4.44 -9.92 -6.61
C ILE A 17 4.38 -10.23 -5.12
N MET A 18 4.22 -9.20 -4.27
CA MET A 18 4.17 -9.41 -2.83
C MET A 18 2.88 -10.06 -2.38
N ARG A 19 1.74 -9.71 -2.99
CA ARG A 19 0.48 -10.44 -2.78
C ARG A 19 0.63 -11.92 -3.14
N LEU A 20 1.20 -12.23 -4.31
CA LEU A 20 1.43 -13.63 -4.71
C LEU A 20 2.33 -14.39 -3.72
N ALA A 21 3.40 -13.75 -3.25
CA ALA A 21 4.31 -14.35 -2.27
C ALA A 21 3.66 -14.60 -0.90
N TRP A 22 2.61 -13.84 -0.56
CA TRP A 22 1.87 -13.95 0.69
C TRP A 22 0.47 -14.54 0.52
N GLU A 23 0.29 -15.44 -0.47
CA GLU A 23 -0.98 -16.15 -0.68
C GLU A 23 -2.19 -15.21 -0.84
N ASN A 24 -1.96 -14.08 -1.51
CA ASN A 24 -2.90 -13.00 -1.77
C ASN A 24 -3.29 -12.15 -0.53
N GLU A 25 -2.52 -12.22 0.55
CA GLU A 25 -2.68 -11.35 1.72
C GLU A 25 -1.91 -10.02 1.59
N LEU A 26 -2.48 -8.97 2.19
CA LEU A 26 -1.84 -7.63 2.26
C LEU A 26 -0.83 -7.51 3.40
N HIS A 27 -0.95 -8.36 4.41
CA HIS A 27 -0.06 -8.37 5.56
C HIS A 27 0.00 -9.77 6.17
N ILE A 28 1.13 -10.10 6.78
CA ILE A 28 1.31 -11.33 7.56
C ILE A 28 1.19 -11.08 9.08
N ALA A 29 1.01 -9.83 9.48
CA ALA A 29 0.82 -9.46 10.88
C ALA A 29 -0.53 -10.00 11.39
N PRO A 30 -0.62 -10.49 12.64
CA PRO A 30 -1.85 -11.02 13.22
C PRO A 30 -2.79 -9.88 13.65
N LEU A 31 -3.31 -9.12 12.69
CA LEU A 31 -4.26 -8.03 12.91
C LEU A 31 -5.68 -8.59 13.06
N THR A 32 -6.45 -8.04 14.00
CA THR A 32 -7.88 -8.37 14.18
C THR A 32 -8.76 -7.22 13.72
N GLU A 33 -8.73 -6.10 14.44
CA GLU A 33 -9.54 -4.90 14.16
C GLU A 33 -8.71 -3.62 14.40
N PRO A 34 -7.71 -3.36 13.54
CA PRO A 34 -6.94 -2.14 13.65
C PRO A 34 -7.84 -0.93 13.45
N HIS A 35 -7.72 0.08 14.32
CA HIS A 35 -8.47 1.34 14.17
C HIS A 35 -7.63 2.43 13.48
N ARG A 36 -6.30 2.30 13.50
CA ARG A 36 -5.37 3.25 12.89
C ARG A 36 -4.19 2.50 12.27
N ILE A 37 -3.88 2.79 11.02
CA ILE A 37 -2.79 2.18 10.25
C ILE A 37 -1.94 3.31 9.64
N LEU A 38 -0.63 3.20 9.74
CA LEU A 38 0.32 4.12 9.12
C LEU A 38 1.13 3.36 8.06
N ASP A 39 1.01 3.76 6.80
CA ASP A 39 1.81 3.26 5.69
C ASP A 39 2.98 4.22 5.41
N VAL A 40 4.21 3.75 5.60
CA VAL A 40 5.44 4.55 5.49
C VAL A 40 6.15 4.22 4.18
N GLY A 41 6.34 5.23 3.34
CA GLY A 41 6.85 5.02 1.99
C GLY A 41 5.78 4.46 1.06
N THR A 42 4.55 4.99 1.15
CA THR A 42 3.33 4.47 0.50
C THR A 42 3.45 4.31 -1.03
N GLY A 43 4.43 4.95 -1.66
CA GLY A 43 4.67 4.82 -3.10
C GLY A 43 3.49 5.33 -3.90
N THR A 44 2.86 4.44 -4.66
CA THR A 44 1.63 4.71 -5.43
C THR A 44 0.38 4.72 -4.55
N GLY A 45 0.46 4.23 -3.32
CA GLY A 45 -0.65 4.22 -2.35
C GLY A 45 -1.57 3.00 -2.46
N ILE A 46 -1.36 2.09 -3.42
CA ILE A 46 -2.21 0.91 -3.65
C ILE A 46 -2.40 0.11 -2.37
N TRP A 47 -1.31 -0.19 -1.64
CA TRP A 47 -1.39 -0.96 -0.41
C TRP A 47 -2.25 -0.27 0.67
N ALA A 48 -2.08 1.05 0.85
CA ALA A 48 -2.86 1.81 1.82
C ALA A 48 -4.35 1.83 1.48
N ILE A 49 -4.70 1.97 0.19
CA ILE A 49 -6.09 1.92 -0.29
C ILE A 49 -6.70 0.55 -0.01
N GLU A 50 -6.02 -0.53 -0.40
CA GLU A 50 -6.53 -1.88 -0.21
C GLU A 50 -6.65 -2.27 1.28
N MET A 51 -5.76 -1.75 2.14
CA MET A 51 -5.87 -1.93 3.59
C MET A 51 -7.06 -1.16 4.19
N ALA A 52 -7.40 0.01 3.64
CA ALA A 52 -8.58 0.75 4.02
C ALA A 52 -9.87 0.01 3.60
N ASP A 53 -9.86 -0.60 2.42
CA ASP A 53 -10.97 -1.45 1.96
C ASP A 53 -11.11 -2.73 2.80
N LYS A 54 -10.00 -3.37 3.18
CA LYS A 54 -9.97 -4.56 4.03
C LYS A 54 -10.44 -4.27 5.46
N PHE A 55 -10.10 -3.10 6.01
CA PHE A 55 -10.47 -2.67 7.35
C PHE A 55 -11.22 -1.33 7.31
N PRO A 56 -12.52 -1.33 6.96
CA PRO A 56 -13.28 -0.11 6.70
C PRO A 56 -13.49 0.78 7.94
N THR A 57 -13.23 0.26 9.14
CA THR A 57 -13.26 1.02 10.40
C THR A 57 -11.92 1.63 10.75
N ALA A 58 -10.84 1.30 10.02
CA ALA A 58 -9.51 1.81 10.25
C ALA A 58 -9.31 3.16 9.55
N GLU A 59 -8.71 4.12 10.25
CA GLU A 59 -8.08 5.27 9.62
C GLU A 59 -6.71 4.86 9.06
N VAL A 60 -6.55 4.87 7.74
CA VAL A 60 -5.27 4.56 7.09
C VAL A 60 -4.61 5.85 6.61
N VAL A 61 -3.40 6.11 7.11
CA VAL A 61 -2.60 7.29 6.73
C VAL A 61 -1.38 6.83 5.95
N GLY A 62 -1.28 7.24 4.68
CA GLY A 62 -0.09 7.04 3.87
C GLY A 62 0.85 8.24 3.96
N THR A 63 2.16 7.98 4.10
CA THR A 63 3.18 9.03 3.99
C THR A 63 4.29 8.61 3.03
N ASN A 64 4.81 9.56 2.27
CA ASN A 64 5.92 9.36 1.36
C ASN A 64 6.79 10.62 1.31
N LEU A 65 8.10 10.44 1.08
CA LEU A 65 9.05 11.55 0.95
C LEU A 65 8.88 12.32 -0.37
N ARG A 66 8.22 11.70 -1.35
CA ARG A 66 8.00 12.27 -2.68
C ARG A 66 6.51 12.59 -2.84
N PRO A 67 6.16 13.71 -3.49
CA PRO A 67 4.78 14.00 -3.89
C PRO A 67 4.43 13.13 -5.10
N ILE A 68 4.15 11.85 -4.85
CA ILE A 68 3.50 10.94 -5.78
C ILE A 68 2.09 10.76 -5.23
N GLN A 69 1.08 11.03 -6.05
CA GLN A 69 -0.31 10.75 -5.72
C GLN A 69 -0.77 9.57 -6.57
N PRO A 70 -1.63 8.68 -6.04
CA PRO A 70 -2.36 7.75 -6.88
C PRO A 70 -3.17 8.53 -7.92
N ASN A 71 -3.22 8.04 -9.16
CA ASN A 71 -4.18 8.52 -10.16
C ASN A 71 -5.52 7.81 -10.01
#